data_AF-A0A1V5X304-F1
#
_entry.id   AF-A0A1V5X304-F1
#
_cell.length_a   1.000
_cell.length_b   1.000
_cell.length_c   1.000
_cell.angle_alpha   90.00
_cell.angle_beta   90.00
_cell.angle_gamma   90.00
#
_symmetry.space_group_name_H-M   'P 1'
#
loop_
_entity.id
_entity.type
_entity.pdbx_description
1 polymer ?
#
loop_
_entity_poly.entity_id
_entity_poly.type
_entity_poly.pdbx_seq_one_letter_code
_entity_poly.pdbx_strand_id
1 'polypeptide(L)' 'MVHEKLAARKAGTFTRFDVFARPIKDNRGKEILPEGKRLTQKDLEGLPGCKVCMNWLAEGILGQIPPK' A
#
# COMPACT_ATOMS: atom_id res chain seq x y z
N MET A 1 20.30 5.54 4.36
CA MET A 1 18.86 5.35 4.06
C MET A 1 18.56 4.46 2.85
N VAL A 2 19.00 4.79 1.61
CA VAL A 2 18.66 3.97 0.41
C VAL A 2 19.37 2.60 0.43
N HIS A 3 20.69 2.58 0.63
CA HIS A 3 21.49 1.35 0.67
C HIS A 3 21.00 0.36 1.76
N GLU A 4 20.63 0.87 2.93
CA GLU A 4 20.11 0.07 4.04
C GLU A 4 18.75 -0.55 3.71
N LYS A 5 17.83 0.22 3.12
CA LYS A 5 16.52 -0.32 2.68
C LYS A 5 16.68 -1.37 1.59
N LEU A 6 17.62 -1.19 0.67
CA LEU A 6 17.94 -2.20 -0.35
C LEU A 6 18.54 -3.46 0.27
N ALA A 7 19.43 -3.33 1.25
CA ALA A 7 19.98 -4.45 2.00
C ALA A 7 18.89 -5.20 2.77
N ALA A 8 18.01 -4.50 3.48
CA ALA A 8 16.87 -5.08 4.18
C ALA A 8 15.90 -5.81 3.21
N ARG A 9 15.68 -5.25 2.02
CA ARG A 9 14.89 -5.91 0.97
C ARG A 9 15.55 -7.18 0.46
N LYS A 10 16.87 -7.17 0.24
CA LYS A 10 17.64 -8.36 -0.15
C LYS A 10 17.64 -9.43 0.94
N ALA A 11 17.73 -9.02 2.21
CA ALA A 11 17.69 -9.91 3.37
C ALA A 11 16.27 -10.43 3.70
N GLY A 12 15.22 -9.93 3.02
CA GLY A 12 13.83 -10.31 3.28
C GLY A 12 13.22 -9.70 4.56
N THR A 13 13.96 -8.86 5.29
CA THR A 13 13.48 -8.19 6.51
C THR A 13 12.64 -6.95 6.20
N PHE A 14 12.63 -6.50 4.94
CA PHE A 14 11.73 -5.48 4.42
C PHE A 14 11.13 -5.93 3.10
N THR A 15 9.81 -5.99 3.03
CA THR A 15 9.06 -6.44 1.86
C THR A 15 8.17 -5.34 1.32
N ARG A 16 7.58 -5.55 0.14
CA ARG A 16 6.58 -4.61 -0.39
C ARG A 16 5.39 -4.43 0.56
N PHE A 17 5.08 -5.42 1.39
CA PHE A 17 3.97 -5.32 2.33
C PHE A 17 4.30 -4.37 3.49
N ASP A 18 5.58 -4.21 3.85
CA ASP A 18 6.01 -3.24 4.86
C ASP A 18 5.85 -1.79 4.38
N VAL A 19 5.90 -1.54 3.06
CA VAL A 19 5.55 -0.23 2.47
C VAL A 19 4.07 0.09 2.73
N PHE A 20 3.20 -0.92 2.74
CA PHE A 20 1.76 -0.79 2.92
C PHE A 20 1.29 -1.29 4.31
N ALA A 21 2.08 -1.04 5.37
CA ALA A 21 1.85 -1.54 6.73
C ALA A 21 1.56 -0.44 7.78
N ARG A 22 0.92 0.66 7.38
CA ARG A 22 0.64 1.82 8.25
C ARG A 22 -0.73 2.40 7.97
N PRO A 23 -1.28 3.29 8.84
CA PRO A 23 -2.51 3.96 8.49
C PRO A 23 -2.32 4.66 7.14
N ILE A 24 -3.16 4.30 6.17
CA ILE A 24 -3.10 4.87 4.83
C ILE A 24 -4.41 5.62 4.62
N LYS A 25 -4.28 6.87 4.20
CA LYS A 25 -5.37 7.64 3.62
C LYS A 25 -5.16 7.75 2.12
N ASP A 26 -6.25 7.81 1.37
CA ASP A 26 -6.19 8.16 -0.04
C ASP A 26 -5.95 9.67 -0.23
N ASN A 27 -5.74 10.08 -1.47
CA ASN A 27 -5.54 11.48 -1.85
C ASN A 27 -6.79 12.36 -1.71
N ARG A 28 -7.89 11.80 -1.20
CA ARG A 28 -9.14 12.49 -0.87
C ARG A 28 -9.41 12.48 0.64
N GLY A 29 -8.47 11.99 1.45
CA GLY A 29 -8.56 11.94 2.91
C GLY A 29 -9.36 10.76 3.47
N LYS A 30 -9.82 9.82 2.64
CA LYS A 30 -10.52 8.61 3.10
C LYS A 30 -9.51 7.63 3.69
N GLU A 31 -9.83 7.07 4.86
CA GLU A 31 -9.04 5.97 5.42
C GLU A 31 -9.19 4.69 4.57
N ILE A 32 -8.05 4.15 4.15
CA ILE A 32 -7.92 2.94 3.34
C ILE A 32 -7.44 1.75 4.18
N LEU A 33 -6.51 2.01 5.11
CA LEU A 33 -5.96 1.01 5.99
C LEU A 33 -5.84 1.64 7.38
N PRO A 34 -6.40 1.03 8.45
CA PRO A 34 -6.23 1.53 9.81
C PRO A 34 -4.85 1.17 10.37
N GLU A 35 -4.53 1.75 11.53
CA GLU A 35 -3.28 1.50 12.23
C GLU A 35 -3.09 0.01 12.59
N GLY A 36 -1.84 -0.44 12.55
CA GLY A 36 -1.46 -1.82 12.89
C GLY A 36 -1.88 -2.87 11.85
N LYS A 37 -2.49 -2.48 10.73
CA LYS A 37 -2.83 -3.38 9.61
C LYS A 37 -1.82 -3.27 8.47
N ARG A 38 -1.90 -4.26 7.57
CA ARG A 38 -1.02 -4.41 6.41
C ARG A 38 -1.82 -4.94 5.23
N LEU A 39 -1.61 -4.39 4.04
CA LEU A 39 -2.22 -4.92 2.82
C LEU A 39 -1.61 -6.26 2.43
N THR A 40 -2.46 -7.17 1.99
CA THR A 40 -2.04 -8.47 1.49
C THR A 40 -1.74 -8.43 -0.01
N GLN A 41 -1.16 -9.53 -0.51
CA GLN A 41 -1.03 -9.81 -1.94
C GLN A 41 -2.32 -9.53 -2.71
N LYS A 42 -3.44 -10.07 -2.22
CA LYS A 42 -4.74 -9.97 -2.87
C LYS A 42 -5.24 -8.54 -2.91
N ASP A 43 -5.00 -7.78 -1.84
CA ASP A 43 -5.39 -6.37 -1.77
C ASP A 43 -4.63 -5.52 -2.79
N LEU A 44 -3.32 -5.75 -2.96
CA LEU A 44 -2.48 -4.98 -3.88
C LEU A 44 -2.75 -5.31 -5.35
N GLU A 45 -3.08 -6.56 -5.66
CA GLU A 45 -3.28 -7.02 -7.05
C GLU A 45 -4.76 -7.15 -7.44
N GLY A 46 -5.69 -6.84 -6.54
CA GLY A 46 -7.13 -6.95 -6.81
C GLY A 46 -7.59 -8.39 -7.09
N LEU A 47 -6.91 -9.38 -6.52
CA LEU A 47 -7.20 -10.80 -6.72
C LEU A 47 -8.49 -11.23 -5.98
N PRO A 48 -9.11 -12.36 -6.35
CA PRO A 48 -10.29 -12.89 -5.65
C PRO A 48 -10.09 -12.99 -4.12
N GLY A 49 -11.02 -12.37 -3.39
CA GLY A 49 -10.97 -12.25 -1.93
C GLY A 49 -10.15 -11.08 -1.40
N CYS A 50 -9.85 -10.08 -2.23
CA CYS A 50 -9.33 -8.80 -1.76
C CYS A 50 -10.36 -8.08 -0.86
N LYS A 51 -9.88 -7.40 0.18
CA LYS A 51 -10.70 -6.62 1.11
C LYS A 51 -10.64 -5.13 0.78
N VAL A 52 -9.43 -4.62 0.58
CA VAL A 52 -9.18 -3.21 0.26
C VAL A 52 -9.18 -2.98 -1.24
N CYS A 53 -8.64 -3.93 -2.01
CA CYS A 53 -8.59 -3.93 -3.48
C CYS A 53 -8.06 -2.60 -4.08
N MET A 54 -6.77 -2.54 -4.41
CA MET A 54 -6.10 -1.32 -4.85
C MET A 54 -6.80 -0.67 -6.05
N ASN A 55 -7.48 0.44 -5.77
CA ASN A 55 -8.18 1.29 -6.73
C ASN A 55 -8.32 2.70 -6.13
N TRP A 56 -7.24 3.17 -5.51
CA TRP A 56 -7.13 4.44 -4.79
C TRP A 56 -5.71 4.98 -4.98
N LEU A 57 -5.53 6.28 -4.85
CA LEU A 57 -4.23 6.95 -4.89
C LEU A 57 -3.87 7.35 -3.47
N ALA A 58 -2.62 7.12 -3.04
CA ALA A 58 -2.17 7.50 -1.70
C ALA A 58 -2.20 9.03 -1.51
N GLU A 59 -2.34 9.46 -0.25
CA GLU A 59 -2.19 10.86 0.14
C GLU A 59 -0.95 11.53 -0.52
N GLY A 60 -1.14 12.74 -1.04
CA GLY A 60 -0.10 13.50 -1.75
C GLY A 60 0.00 13.21 -3.26
N ILE A 61 -0.65 12.17 -3.79
CA ILE A 61 -0.73 11.94 -5.23
C ILE A 61 -1.79 12.86 -5.85
N LEU A 62 -1.40 13.66 -6.84
CA LEU A 62 -2.31 14.51 -7.62
C LEU A 62 -2.97 13.70 -8.74
N GLY A 63 -4.27 13.96 -8.96
CA GLY A 63 -5.06 13.35 -10.04
C GLY A 63 -6.13 12.39 -9.53
N GLN A 64 -6.73 11.67 -10.49
CA GLN A 64 -7.83 10.74 -10.24
C GLN A 64 -7.64 9.47 -11.08
N ILE A 65 -8.14 8.36 -10.56
CA ILE A 65 -8.19 7.10 -11.32
C ILE A 65 -9.33 7.22 -12.33
N PRO A 66 -9.12 6.83 -13.60
CA PRO A 66 -10.19 6.77 -14.58
C PRO A 66 -11.37 5.90 -14.11
N PRO A 67 -12.60 6.18 -14.56
CA PRO A 67 -13.70 5.24 -14.36
C PRO A 67 -13.35 3.88 -14.97
N LYS A 68 -13.88 2.81 -14.36
CA LYS A 68 -13.74 1.44 -14.89
C LYS A 68 -14.47 1.28 -16.22
#